data_AF-A0A7J2V1J9-F1
#
_entry.id   AF-A0A7J2V1J9-F1
#
_cell.length_a   1.000
_cell.length_b   1.000
_cell.length_c   1.000
_cell.angle_alpha   90.00
_cell.angle_beta   90.00
_cell.angle_gamma   90.00
#
_symmetry.space_group_name_H-M   'P 1'
#
loop_
_entity.id
_entity.type
_entity.pdbx_description
1 polymer ?
#
loop_
_entity_poly.entity_id
_entity_poly.type
_entity_poly.pdbx_seq_one_letter_code
_entity_poly.pdbx_strand_id
1 'polypeptide(L)'
;MSRNPHTKHSEEKGLLRYYNKEKRLANNTEDLDPRAIETNRRSGGGNEQHKYDKRDTRRISGLDLYLVQRNSASADKVSNNVHAGESPSVITHSKDHNMAGFKPNNVEDPARSPGISSVVHEPSDLDPRLFEIQEAVDLEGYIMEVTYDGSTSKAVIYVYVEEDGKLYKVYDKTGHRPYFLVDLDPEKAREIAGRSQDVVDIYRVEKFDLLSNRKVMLTKIVVRDPLVVRRLRDKYPKTWEANIKYHHNYIYDNQLTPGMKYRVKGSRFDPIVNIDMDRVREEISEIFSGEPEYVRETAIKWYPIFEAPPPRVKRASLDIEV
;
A
#
# COMPACT_ATOMS: atom_id res chain seq x y z
N MET A 1 23.93 -23.81 7.91
CA MET A 1 23.33 -23.93 6.55
C MET A 1 23.83 -22.78 5.69
N SER A 2 24.21 -23.02 4.44
CA SER A 2 24.73 -21.96 3.55
C SER A 2 23.58 -21.13 2.95
N ARG A 3 23.71 -19.79 2.94
CA ARG A 3 22.74 -18.91 2.26
C ARG A 3 23.12 -18.80 0.78
N ASN A 4 22.21 -19.22 -0.10
CA ASN A 4 22.40 -19.24 -1.55
C ASN A 4 22.74 -17.82 -2.09
N PRO A 5 23.86 -17.61 -2.82
CA PRO A 5 24.28 -16.28 -3.25
C PRO A 5 23.31 -15.59 -4.24
N HIS A 6 22.45 -16.35 -4.94
CA HIS A 6 21.57 -15.79 -5.96
C HIS A 6 20.47 -14.87 -5.42
N THR A 7 20.02 -15.03 -4.17
CA THR A 7 18.96 -14.17 -3.60
C THR A 7 19.46 -12.77 -3.26
N LYS A 8 20.66 -12.61 -2.69
CA LYS A 8 21.27 -11.29 -2.46
C LYS A 8 21.31 -10.45 -3.74
N HIS A 9 21.67 -11.08 -4.85
CA HIS A 9 21.94 -10.39 -6.11
C HIS A 9 20.66 -10.04 -6.91
N SER A 10 19.48 -10.48 -6.47
CA SER A 10 18.19 -9.93 -6.92
C SER A 10 17.68 -8.82 -5.99
N GLU A 11 17.89 -8.94 -4.67
CA GLU A 11 17.52 -7.90 -3.69
C GLU A 11 18.26 -6.57 -3.95
N GLU A 12 19.58 -6.59 -4.16
CA GLU A 12 20.37 -5.40 -4.52
C GLU A 12 19.82 -4.69 -5.77
N LYS A 13 19.35 -5.46 -6.76
CA LYS A 13 18.79 -4.93 -8.01
C LYS A 13 17.37 -4.38 -7.86
N GLY A 14 16.67 -4.71 -6.78
CA GLY A 14 15.42 -4.06 -6.37
C GLY A 14 15.70 -2.71 -5.71
N LEU A 15 16.52 -2.71 -4.67
CA LEU A 15 16.91 -1.51 -3.91
C LEU A 15 17.44 -0.39 -4.83
N LEU A 16 18.30 -0.75 -5.78
CA LEU A 16 18.90 0.21 -6.71
C LEU A 16 17.87 0.83 -7.69
N ARG A 17 16.70 0.21 -7.93
CA ARG A 17 15.70 0.71 -8.90
C ARG A 17 14.83 1.84 -8.36
N TYR A 18 14.32 1.74 -7.13
CA TYR A 18 13.52 2.82 -6.51
C TYR A 18 14.40 4.06 -6.26
N TYR A 19 15.56 3.85 -5.64
CA TYR A 19 16.54 4.88 -5.34
C TYR A 19 17.03 5.60 -6.61
N ASN A 20 17.34 4.85 -7.68
CA ASN A 20 17.67 5.47 -8.97
C ASN A 20 16.46 6.08 -9.68
N LYS A 21 15.21 5.71 -9.35
CA LYS A 21 14.01 6.39 -9.90
C LYS A 21 13.85 7.77 -9.28
N GLU A 22 13.92 7.90 -7.95
CA GLU A 22 13.91 9.22 -7.30
C GLU A 22 15.08 10.09 -7.78
N LYS A 23 16.31 9.54 -7.82
CA LYS A 23 17.48 10.29 -8.32
C LYS A 23 17.40 10.66 -9.80
N ARG A 24 16.84 9.83 -10.68
CA ARG A 24 16.63 10.20 -12.09
C ARG A 24 15.57 11.30 -12.24
N LEU A 25 14.51 11.30 -11.43
CA LEU A 25 13.52 12.37 -11.43
C LEU A 25 14.12 13.70 -10.93
N ALA A 26 15.00 13.65 -9.93
CA ALA A 26 15.73 14.82 -9.43
C ALA A 26 16.80 15.35 -10.42
N ASN A 27 17.53 14.47 -11.11
CA ASN A 27 18.58 14.89 -12.05
C ASN A 27 18.02 15.36 -13.40
N ASN A 28 16.89 14.81 -13.86
CA ASN A 28 16.28 15.19 -15.15
C ASN A 28 15.58 16.57 -15.13
N THR A 29 15.63 17.32 -14.02
CA THR A 29 15.00 18.65 -13.90
C THR A 29 15.97 19.82 -14.09
N GLU A 30 17.25 19.57 -14.39
CA GLU A 30 18.26 20.64 -14.55
C GLU A 30 18.33 21.25 -15.97
N ASP A 31 17.86 20.54 -17.01
CA ASP A 31 17.95 20.94 -18.44
C ASP A 31 16.66 21.59 -19.01
N LEU A 32 16.07 22.57 -18.33
CA LEU A 32 14.95 23.38 -18.86
C LEU A 32 15.22 24.88 -18.78
N ASP A 33 15.81 25.45 -19.84
CA ASP A 33 15.88 26.90 -20.05
C ASP A 33 14.46 27.49 -20.21
N PRO A 34 14.01 28.41 -19.33
CA PRO A 34 12.70 29.05 -19.43
C PRO A 34 12.45 29.84 -20.73
N ARG A 35 13.47 30.11 -21.55
CA ARG A 35 13.39 30.97 -22.74
C ARG A 35 13.16 30.23 -24.06
N ALA A 36 13.25 28.89 -24.08
CA ALA A 36 13.28 28.12 -25.33
C ALA A 36 11.91 27.89 -26.03
N ILE A 37 10.80 28.41 -25.49
CA ILE A 37 9.44 28.00 -25.90
C ILE A 37 8.81 28.88 -27.01
N GLU A 38 9.36 30.06 -27.31
CA GLU A 38 8.64 31.12 -28.05
C GLU A 38 8.97 31.28 -29.56
N THR A 39 9.31 30.21 -30.28
CA THR A 39 9.40 30.27 -31.77
C THR A 39 8.84 29.05 -32.49
N ASN A 40 7.51 29.04 -32.77
CA ASN A 40 6.92 28.52 -34.02
C ASN A 40 5.38 28.68 -34.09
N ARG A 41 4.89 29.89 -34.43
CA ARG A 41 3.50 30.12 -34.87
C ARG A 41 3.36 31.20 -35.96
N ARG A 42 3.75 30.82 -37.18
CA ARG A 42 3.23 31.33 -38.48
C ARG A 42 3.13 30.08 -39.38
N SER A 43 2.10 29.85 -40.18
CA SER A 43 1.17 30.77 -40.86
C SER A 43 -0.28 30.24 -40.88
N GLY A 44 -1.24 31.11 -41.17
CA GLY A 44 -2.67 30.76 -41.35
C GLY A 44 -3.60 31.83 -40.80
N GLY A 45 -4.30 32.55 -41.69
CA GLY A 45 -5.47 33.39 -41.34
C GLY A 45 -6.78 32.62 -41.52
N GLY A 46 -7.94 33.15 -41.12
CA GLY A 46 -8.21 34.52 -40.67
C GLY A 46 -9.27 34.62 -39.57
N ASN A 47 -9.95 35.77 -39.50
CA ASN A 47 -10.74 36.21 -38.35
C ASN A 47 -12.08 35.49 -38.17
N GLU A 48 -12.43 35.20 -36.91
CA GLU A 48 -13.61 35.82 -36.29
C GLU A 48 -13.39 35.99 -34.77
N GLN A 49 -14.11 36.92 -34.14
CA GLN A 49 -13.80 37.40 -32.78
C GLN A 49 -14.81 36.94 -31.72
N HIS A 50 -14.40 36.06 -30.80
CA HIS A 50 -14.99 35.99 -29.46
C HIS A 50 -13.91 35.85 -28.39
N LYS A 51 -14.09 36.57 -27.26
CA LYS A 51 -13.15 36.56 -26.13
C LYS A 51 -13.27 35.22 -25.38
N TYR A 52 -12.13 34.57 -25.14
CA TYR A 52 -11.99 33.52 -24.13
C TYR A 52 -10.85 33.85 -23.16
N ASP A 53 -11.06 33.52 -21.89
CA ASP A 53 -10.12 33.77 -20.79
C ASP A 53 -8.92 32.81 -20.85
N LYS A 54 -7.70 33.33 -20.69
CA LYS A 54 -6.46 32.53 -20.75
C LYS A 54 -6.09 32.00 -19.36
N ARG A 55 -6.87 31.02 -18.87
CA ARG A 55 -6.58 30.28 -17.64
C ARG A 55 -6.69 28.76 -17.83
N ASP A 56 -5.96 28.24 -18.83
CA ASP A 56 -5.68 26.81 -19.00
C ASP A 56 -4.19 26.54 -18.69
N THR A 57 -3.90 26.35 -17.41
CA THR A 57 -2.60 25.85 -16.92
C THR A 57 -2.75 24.38 -16.54
N ARG A 58 -2.54 23.48 -17.50
CA ARG A 58 -2.62 22.02 -17.31
C ARG A 58 -1.83 21.58 -16.08
N ARG A 59 -2.55 21.18 -15.04
CA ARG A 59 -1.98 20.49 -13.87
C ARG A 59 -1.65 19.06 -14.27
N ILE A 60 -0.39 18.79 -14.59
CA ILE A 60 0.10 17.42 -14.61
C ILE A 60 0.36 17.04 -13.15
N SER A 61 -0.50 16.19 -12.58
CA SER A 61 -0.28 15.63 -11.27
C SER A 61 0.86 14.60 -11.32
N GLY A 62 1.48 14.30 -10.17
CA GLY A 62 2.47 13.22 -10.08
C GLY A 62 1.90 11.82 -10.39
N LEU A 63 0.58 11.69 -10.57
CA LEU A 63 -0.12 10.45 -10.87
C LEU A 63 -0.22 10.19 -12.39
N ASP A 64 -0.38 11.23 -13.20
CA ASP A 64 -0.67 11.10 -14.63
C ASP A 64 0.47 10.42 -15.39
N LEU A 65 1.70 10.68 -14.98
CA LEU A 65 2.92 10.06 -15.52
C LEU A 65 2.97 8.54 -15.30
N TYR A 66 2.17 8.00 -14.37
CA TYR A 66 2.11 6.57 -14.05
C TYR A 66 1.06 5.81 -14.88
N LEU A 67 -0.06 6.45 -15.22
CA LEU A 67 -1.15 5.81 -15.97
C LEU A 67 -0.78 5.58 -17.44
N VAL A 68 -0.07 6.53 -18.05
CA VAL A 68 0.40 6.43 -19.45
C VAL A 68 1.26 5.18 -19.71
N GLN A 69 1.93 4.63 -18.68
CA GLN A 69 2.78 3.45 -18.81
C GLN A 69 2.06 2.09 -18.75
N ARG A 70 0.72 2.05 -18.55
CA ARG A 70 -0.03 0.76 -18.53
C ARG A 70 -0.45 0.24 -19.91
N ASN A 71 -0.64 1.10 -20.92
CA ASN A 71 -1.33 0.74 -22.16
C ASN A 71 -0.50 -0.03 -23.21
N SER A 72 0.74 -0.44 -22.89
CA SER A 72 1.67 -1.09 -23.84
C SER A 72 2.07 -2.52 -23.46
N ALA A 73 1.37 -3.15 -22.50
CA ALA A 73 1.75 -4.47 -21.97
C ALA A 73 0.54 -5.39 -21.67
N SER A 74 -0.26 -5.74 -22.70
CA SER A 74 -1.20 -6.86 -22.63
C SER A 74 -1.49 -7.45 -24.01
N ALA A 75 -1.07 -8.71 -24.24
CA ALA A 75 -1.44 -9.53 -25.40
C ALA A 75 -1.11 -11.01 -25.10
N ASP A 76 -1.98 -11.92 -25.58
CA ASP A 76 -1.86 -13.40 -25.57
C ASP A 76 -1.76 -14.11 -24.18
N LYS A 77 -2.41 -15.28 -23.95
CA LYS A 77 -3.41 -16.03 -24.75
C LYS A 77 -4.26 -16.96 -23.86
N VAL A 78 -5.33 -17.55 -24.44
CA VAL A 78 -6.39 -18.31 -23.74
C VAL A 78 -6.41 -19.79 -24.19
N SER A 79 -6.76 -20.71 -23.29
CA SER A 79 -7.42 -22.00 -23.59
C SER A 79 -8.23 -22.52 -22.38
N ASN A 80 -9.26 -23.36 -22.62
CA ASN A 80 -10.33 -23.71 -21.67
C ASN A 80 -10.48 -25.24 -21.43
N ASN A 81 -11.46 -25.60 -20.58
CA ASN A 81 -12.22 -26.87 -20.48
C ASN A 81 -11.73 -27.99 -19.53
N VAL A 82 -12.60 -28.85 -18.94
CA VAL A 82 -13.99 -28.73 -18.37
C VAL A 82 -14.41 -30.06 -17.69
N HIS A 83 -15.24 -30.00 -16.62
CA HIS A 83 -15.95 -31.13 -15.93
C HIS A 83 -15.07 -32.23 -15.25
N ALA A 84 -15.35 -32.74 -14.04
CA ALA A 84 -16.52 -33.46 -13.43
C ALA A 84 -16.56 -34.98 -13.77
N GLY A 85 -16.89 -35.92 -12.86
CA GLY A 85 -17.19 -35.84 -11.41
C GLY A 85 -17.51 -37.21 -10.77
N GLU A 86 -17.80 -37.21 -9.45
CA GLU A 86 -18.37 -38.31 -8.62
C GLU A 86 -17.57 -39.62 -8.37
N SER A 87 -18.14 -40.53 -7.56
CA SER A 87 -17.47 -41.68 -6.89
C SER A 87 -18.41 -42.87 -6.63
N PRO A 88 -17.87 -44.09 -6.44
CA PRO A 88 -18.43 -45.09 -5.51
C PRO A 88 -17.36 -45.60 -4.50
N SER A 89 -17.54 -45.78 -3.18
CA SER A 89 -18.61 -46.37 -2.32
C SER A 89 -18.37 -47.88 -1.97
N VAL A 90 -19.23 -48.51 -1.13
CA VAL A 90 -19.29 -49.97 -0.76
C VAL A 90 -18.23 -50.47 0.28
N ILE A 91 -18.53 -51.23 1.37
CA ILE A 91 -19.81 -51.71 1.99
C ILE A 91 -19.69 -52.11 3.50
N THR A 92 -20.87 -52.26 4.16
CA THR A 92 -21.30 -52.79 5.51
C THR A 92 -20.32 -53.50 6.47
N HIS A 93 -20.56 -53.58 7.81
CA HIS A 93 -21.74 -54.04 8.61
C HIS A 93 -21.55 -53.61 10.11
N SER A 94 -22.43 -53.80 11.12
CA SER A 94 -23.86 -54.19 11.39
C SER A 94 -24.16 -53.86 12.90
N LYS A 95 -25.19 -54.25 13.67
CA LYS A 95 -26.44 -55.06 13.59
C LYS A 95 -27.40 -54.67 14.76
N ASP A 96 -28.60 -55.27 14.83
CA ASP A 96 -29.53 -55.41 15.98
C ASP A 96 -30.23 -54.14 16.53
N HIS A 97 -31.58 -54.01 16.60
CA HIS A 97 -32.68 -54.83 17.20
C HIS A 97 -32.83 -54.62 18.73
N ASN A 98 -34.02 -54.32 19.30
CA ASN A 98 -35.33 -54.04 18.69
C ASN A 98 -36.30 -53.23 19.62
N MET A 99 -37.43 -52.82 19.04
CA MET A 99 -38.73 -52.32 19.57
C MET A 99 -39.15 -52.62 21.05
N ALA A 100 -40.04 -51.86 21.72
CA ALA A 100 -40.71 -50.58 21.40
C ALA A 100 -41.50 -49.96 22.59
N GLY A 101 -41.80 -48.66 22.51
CA GLY A 101 -43.18 -48.15 22.72
C GLY A 101 -43.64 -47.75 24.12
N PHE A 102 -43.53 -46.45 24.47
CA PHE A 102 -44.57 -45.74 25.25
C PHE A 102 -44.53 -44.23 24.96
N LYS A 103 -45.67 -43.54 25.13
CA LYS A 103 -45.77 -42.07 25.19
C LYS A 103 -46.61 -41.67 26.40
N PRO A 104 -46.16 -40.67 27.16
CA PRO A 104 -47.04 -39.58 27.55
C PRO A 104 -46.46 -38.23 27.10
N ASN A 105 -47.32 -37.24 26.91
CA ASN A 105 -46.88 -35.84 26.80
C ASN A 105 -46.61 -35.30 28.21
N ASN A 106 -45.58 -34.46 28.35
CA ASN A 106 -45.56 -33.36 29.31
C ASN A 106 -44.67 -32.24 28.74
N VAL A 107 -44.97 -31.00 29.10
CA VAL A 107 -44.26 -29.80 28.65
C VAL A 107 -43.42 -29.28 29.81
N GLU A 108 -42.11 -29.13 29.63
CA GLU A 108 -41.31 -28.27 30.50
C GLU A 108 -40.00 -27.78 29.84
N ASP A 109 -39.81 -26.46 29.94
CA ASP A 109 -38.60 -25.63 29.87
C ASP A 109 -37.55 -25.80 28.74
N PRO A 110 -37.44 -24.85 27.78
CA PRO A 110 -36.38 -24.79 26.78
C PRO A 110 -35.05 -24.15 27.28
N ALA A 111 -34.69 -24.34 28.55
CA ALA A 111 -33.52 -23.71 29.19
C ALA A 111 -32.31 -24.65 29.40
N ARG A 112 -31.81 -25.28 28.32
CA ARG A 112 -30.51 -25.99 28.33
C ARG A 112 -29.62 -25.58 27.15
N SER A 113 -28.75 -24.60 27.40
CA SER A 113 -27.56 -24.37 26.57
C SER A 113 -26.72 -25.66 26.54
N PRO A 114 -26.20 -26.09 25.37
CA PRO A 114 -25.30 -27.24 25.31
C PRO A 114 -24.02 -26.90 26.09
N GLY A 115 -23.70 -27.71 27.10
CA GLY A 115 -22.54 -27.50 27.96
C GLY A 115 -21.25 -27.56 27.15
N ILE A 116 -20.50 -26.46 27.13
CA ILE A 116 -19.14 -26.43 26.58
C ILE A 116 -18.29 -27.34 27.47
N SER A 117 -17.81 -28.45 26.92
CA SER A 117 -16.88 -29.33 27.63
C SER A 117 -15.59 -28.57 27.90
N SER A 118 -15.32 -28.23 29.17
CA SER A 118 -14.16 -27.48 29.61
C SER A 118 -12.91 -28.34 29.62
N VAL A 119 -12.46 -28.78 28.44
CA VAL A 119 -11.13 -29.35 28.24
C VAL A 119 -10.12 -28.22 28.36
N VAL A 120 -9.65 -27.99 29.59
CA VAL A 120 -8.57 -27.06 29.86
C VAL A 120 -7.27 -27.70 29.37
N HIS A 121 -6.87 -27.38 28.15
CA HIS A 121 -5.50 -27.61 27.69
C HIS A 121 -4.56 -26.73 28.50
N GLU A 122 -3.46 -27.30 28.98
CA GLU A 122 -2.40 -26.48 29.57
C GLU A 122 -1.73 -25.65 28.46
N PRO A 123 -1.23 -24.43 28.74
CA PRO A 123 -0.63 -23.57 27.71
C PRO A 123 0.57 -24.19 26.95
N SER A 124 1.15 -25.27 27.48
CA SER A 124 2.18 -26.09 26.86
C SER A 124 1.72 -26.90 25.65
N ASP A 125 0.42 -27.19 25.53
CA ASP A 125 -0.14 -28.03 24.46
C ASP A 125 -0.34 -27.25 23.15
N LEU A 126 -0.30 -25.92 23.21
CA LEU A 126 -0.49 -25.04 22.06
C LEU A 126 0.76 -25.02 21.19
N ASP A 127 0.65 -25.50 19.95
CA ASP A 127 1.69 -25.41 18.93
C ASP A 127 2.18 -23.95 18.78
N PRO A 128 3.45 -23.63 19.08
CA PRO A 128 3.96 -22.26 19.02
C PRO A 128 3.78 -21.59 17.64
N ARG A 129 3.67 -22.39 16.57
CA ARG A 129 3.43 -21.91 15.20
C ARG A 129 2.04 -21.29 15.01
N LEU A 130 1.11 -21.49 15.93
CA LEU A 130 -0.17 -20.77 15.97
C LEU A 130 0.01 -19.25 16.17
N PHE A 131 1.13 -18.83 16.76
CA PHE A 131 1.48 -17.43 16.99
C PHE A 131 2.44 -16.85 15.93
N GLU A 132 2.94 -17.68 14.99
CA GLU A 132 3.87 -17.24 13.95
C GLU A 132 3.15 -16.67 12.72
N ILE A 133 3.23 -15.36 12.52
CA ILE A 133 2.76 -14.71 11.28
C ILE A 133 3.73 -15.06 10.13
N GLN A 134 3.22 -15.83 9.17
CA GLN A 134 3.99 -16.38 8.05
C GLN A 134 4.44 -15.29 7.06
N GLU A 135 5.64 -15.44 6.50
CA GLU A 135 6.13 -14.52 5.46
C GLU A 135 5.57 -14.86 4.07
N ALA A 136 5.14 -13.83 3.33
CA ALA A 136 4.72 -13.94 1.94
C ALA A 136 5.54 -13.04 1.00
N VAL A 137 5.59 -13.42 -0.28
CA VAL A 137 6.36 -12.73 -1.34
C VAL A 137 5.47 -12.20 -2.47
N ASP A 138 4.33 -12.85 -2.68
CA ASP A 138 3.37 -12.64 -3.75
C ASP A 138 2.02 -13.15 -3.23
N LEU A 139 1.05 -12.26 -2.99
CA LEU A 139 -0.29 -12.61 -2.47
C LEU A 139 -1.33 -11.52 -2.75
N GLU A 140 -2.60 -11.87 -2.56
CA GLU A 140 -3.74 -10.94 -2.64
C GLU A 140 -4.46 -10.90 -1.29
N GLY A 141 -4.74 -9.70 -0.78
CA GLY A 141 -5.33 -9.54 0.55
C GLY A 141 -5.42 -8.08 0.98
N TYR A 142 -6.03 -7.84 2.14
CA TYR A 142 -6.26 -6.50 2.67
C TYR A 142 -5.06 -6.04 3.48
N ILE A 143 -4.50 -4.86 3.19
CA ILE A 143 -3.41 -4.30 4.00
C ILE A 143 -4.01 -3.82 5.32
N MET A 144 -3.67 -4.47 6.43
CA MET A 144 -4.22 -4.15 7.75
C MET A 144 -3.35 -3.13 8.50
N GLU A 145 -2.03 -3.30 8.45
CA GLU A 145 -1.07 -2.45 9.15
C GLU A 145 0.27 -2.41 8.39
N VAL A 146 1.04 -1.34 8.59
CA VAL A 146 2.48 -1.32 8.29
C VAL A 146 3.26 -1.01 9.56
N THR A 147 4.31 -1.77 9.84
CA THR A 147 5.23 -1.56 10.97
C THR A 147 6.68 -1.45 10.49
N TYR A 148 7.64 -1.47 11.43
CA TYR A 148 9.08 -1.47 11.14
C TYR A 148 9.76 -2.60 11.90
N ASP A 149 10.47 -3.47 11.19
CA ASP A 149 11.35 -4.47 11.78
C ASP A 149 12.78 -3.93 11.78
N GLY A 150 13.29 -3.65 12.98
CA GLY A 150 14.67 -3.18 13.17
C GLY A 150 15.74 -4.22 12.84
N SER A 151 15.42 -5.52 12.95
CA SER A 151 16.38 -6.61 12.69
C SER A 151 16.68 -6.77 11.20
N THR A 152 15.69 -6.54 10.34
CA THR A 152 15.84 -6.47 8.88
C THR A 152 16.02 -5.04 8.36
N SER A 153 15.77 -4.03 9.20
CA SER A 153 15.78 -2.60 8.88
C SER A 153 14.85 -2.23 7.71
N LYS A 154 13.64 -2.81 7.70
CA LYS A 154 12.63 -2.68 6.64
C LYS A 154 11.25 -2.34 7.20
N ALA A 155 10.38 -1.79 6.35
CA ALA A 155 8.94 -1.81 6.64
C ALA A 155 8.41 -3.26 6.54
N VAL A 156 7.41 -3.57 7.34
CA VAL A 156 6.68 -4.85 7.32
C VAL A 156 5.21 -4.55 7.11
N ILE A 157 4.61 -5.13 6.09
CA ILE A 157 3.19 -4.96 5.75
C ILE A 157 2.44 -6.20 6.25
N TYR A 158 1.45 -6.02 7.11
CA TYR A 158 0.55 -7.08 7.51
C TYR A 158 -0.65 -7.14 6.57
N VAL A 159 -0.82 -8.28 5.90
CA VAL A 159 -1.84 -8.51 4.88
C VAL A 159 -2.78 -9.61 5.34
N TYR A 160 -4.08 -9.32 5.41
CA TYR A 160 -5.12 -10.31 5.73
C TYR A 160 -5.63 -10.97 4.45
N VAL A 161 -5.47 -12.29 4.36
CA VAL A 161 -6.11 -13.12 3.33
C VAL A 161 -7.42 -13.62 3.93
N GLU A 162 -8.55 -13.25 3.34
CA GLU A 162 -9.89 -13.55 3.88
C GLU A 162 -10.28 -15.00 3.60
N GLU A 163 -9.78 -15.53 2.47
CA GLU A 163 -9.94 -16.88 1.96
C GLU A 163 -9.33 -17.92 2.92
N ASP A 164 -8.14 -17.64 3.48
CA ASP A 164 -7.53 -18.38 4.59
C ASP A 164 -8.07 -17.96 5.98
N GLY A 165 -8.54 -16.70 6.06
CA GLY A 165 -8.81 -15.98 7.30
C GLY A 165 -7.58 -15.87 8.20
N LYS A 166 -6.44 -15.42 7.65
CA LYS A 166 -5.12 -15.34 8.31
C LYS A 166 -4.39 -14.04 7.95
N LEU A 167 -3.48 -13.61 8.83
CA LEU A 167 -2.48 -12.57 8.55
C LEU A 167 -1.20 -13.19 8.01
N TYR A 168 -0.59 -12.49 7.04
CA TYR A 168 0.74 -12.72 6.51
C TYR A 168 1.58 -11.45 6.66
N LYS A 169 2.90 -11.59 6.81
CA LYS A 169 3.85 -10.47 6.79
C LYS A 169 4.56 -10.40 5.45
N VAL A 170 4.66 -9.20 4.89
CA VAL A 170 5.45 -8.93 3.68
C VAL A 170 6.53 -7.90 4.01
N TYR A 171 7.79 -8.30 3.87
CA TYR A 171 8.93 -7.38 4.01
C TYR A 171 9.09 -6.48 2.79
N ASP A 172 9.42 -5.22 3.03
CA ASP A 172 9.69 -4.26 1.96
C ASP A 172 10.76 -4.74 0.96
N LYS A 173 10.45 -4.50 -0.31
CA LYS A 173 11.28 -4.75 -1.50
C LYS A 173 11.36 -3.53 -2.42
N THR A 174 10.77 -2.39 -2.04
CA THR A 174 10.97 -1.10 -2.71
C THR A 174 12.36 -0.54 -2.41
N GLY A 175 12.86 -0.72 -1.18
CA GLY A 175 14.08 -0.05 -0.72
C GLY A 175 13.82 1.34 -0.15
N HIS A 176 12.57 1.63 0.23
CA HIS A 176 12.24 2.81 1.01
C HIS A 176 13.04 2.84 2.32
N ARG A 177 13.42 4.04 2.76
CA ARG A 177 14.22 4.27 3.97
C ARG A 177 13.72 5.50 4.71
N PRO A 178 13.89 5.58 6.04
CA PRO A 178 13.53 6.78 6.80
C PRO A 178 14.34 7.98 6.30
N TYR A 179 13.70 9.15 6.22
CA TYR A 179 14.35 10.40 5.84
C TYR A 179 13.71 11.58 6.54
N PHE A 180 14.31 12.75 6.34
CA PHE A 180 13.68 14.05 6.59
C PHE A 180 14.21 15.07 5.58
N LEU A 181 13.60 16.26 5.55
CA LEU A 181 13.96 17.32 4.60
C LEU A 181 14.54 18.55 5.31
N VAL A 182 15.48 19.23 4.65
CA VAL A 182 16.05 20.52 5.06
C VAL A 182 16.13 21.48 3.88
N ASP A 183 16.03 22.79 4.14
CA ASP A 183 16.28 23.83 3.15
C ASP A 183 17.73 24.32 3.25
N LEU A 184 18.64 23.46 2.78
CA LEU A 184 20.08 23.66 2.75
C LEU A 184 20.65 22.98 1.51
N ASP A 185 21.80 23.44 1.04
CA ASP A 185 22.55 22.74 -0.01
C ASP A 185 23.04 21.36 0.49
N PRO A 186 23.10 20.33 -0.38
CA PRO A 186 23.54 18.99 0.01
C PRO A 186 24.91 18.95 0.69
N GLU A 187 25.82 19.88 0.37
CA GLU A 187 27.14 20.01 0.99
C GLU A 187 27.04 20.52 2.44
N LYS A 188 26.33 21.63 2.67
CA LYS A 188 26.05 22.18 4.01
C LYS A 188 25.27 21.18 4.87
N ALA A 189 24.33 20.46 4.27
CA ALA A 189 23.58 19.40 4.93
C ALA A 189 24.49 18.22 5.35
N ARG A 190 25.50 17.89 4.54
CA ARG A 190 26.52 16.86 4.81
C ARG A 190 27.54 17.32 5.86
N GLU A 191 27.88 18.60 5.90
CA GLU A 191 28.72 19.20 6.94
C GLU A 191 28.08 19.06 8.33
N ILE A 192 26.80 19.41 8.47
CA ILE A 192 26.03 19.27 9.72
C ILE A 192 25.83 17.79 10.11
N ALA A 193 25.68 16.89 9.13
CA ALA A 193 25.69 15.44 9.38
C ALA A 193 27.06 14.94 9.90
N GLY A 194 28.14 15.60 9.47
CA GLY A 194 29.52 15.21 9.75
C GLY A 194 29.86 13.82 9.24
N ARG A 195 30.68 13.08 9.98
CA ARG A 195 31.09 11.70 9.67
C ARG A 195 30.05 10.63 10.07
N SER A 196 28.77 10.98 10.23
CA SER A 196 27.73 10.05 10.68
C SER A 196 27.52 8.91 9.68
N GLN A 197 27.90 7.69 10.07
CA GLN A 197 27.72 6.46 9.28
C GLN A 197 26.24 6.03 9.14
N ASP A 198 25.32 6.74 9.82
CA ASP A 198 23.90 6.44 9.83
C ASP A 198 23.10 7.28 8.83
N VAL A 199 23.74 8.27 8.20
CA VAL A 199 23.24 8.90 6.97
C VAL A 199 23.61 8.00 5.79
N VAL A 200 22.59 7.54 5.08
CA VAL A 200 22.74 6.69 3.89
C VAL A 200 22.99 7.55 2.65
N ASP A 201 22.29 8.68 2.53
CA ASP A 201 22.38 9.55 1.35
C ASP A 201 21.84 10.97 1.60
N ILE A 202 22.27 11.93 0.77
CA ILE A 202 21.82 13.34 0.80
C ILE A 202 21.73 13.85 -0.64
N TYR A 203 20.54 14.27 -1.09
CA TYR A 203 20.29 14.80 -2.44
C TYR A 203 19.12 15.81 -2.48
N ARG A 204 19.02 16.63 -3.53
CA ARG A 204 17.89 17.55 -3.74
C ARG A 204 16.64 16.80 -4.22
N VAL A 205 15.47 17.24 -3.80
CA VAL A 205 14.14 16.77 -4.24
C VAL A 205 13.20 17.95 -4.43
N GLU A 206 12.31 17.85 -5.42
CA GLU A 206 11.22 18.82 -5.59
C GLU A 206 10.08 18.53 -4.59
N LYS A 207 9.58 19.58 -3.94
CA LYS A 207 8.36 19.58 -3.12
C LYS A 207 7.53 20.82 -3.48
N PHE A 208 6.27 20.86 -3.05
CA PHE A 208 5.38 22.00 -3.28
C PHE A 208 5.14 22.77 -1.99
N ASP A 209 5.49 24.06 -1.99
CA ASP A 209 5.14 24.99 -0.92
C ASP A 209 3.69 25.45 -1.10
N LEU A 210 2.81 24.93 -0.24
CA LEU A 210 1.38 25.23 -0.23
C LEU A 210 1.05 26.67 0.20
N LEU A 211 1.94 27.34 0.94
CA LEU A 211 1.71 28.72 1.39
C LEU A 211 2.12 29.73 0.29
N SER A 212 3.25 29.49 -0.37
CA SER A 212 3.71 30.31 -1.51
C SER A 212 3.13 29.86 -2.86
N ASN A 213 2.32 28.80 -2.89
CA ASN A 213 1.75 28.16 -4.09
C ASN A 213 2.81 27.89 -5.21
N ARG A 214 3.98 27.34 -4.85
CA ARG A 214 5.10 27.15 -5.79
C ARG A 214 5.91 25.87 -5.52
N LYS A 215 6.58 25.37 -6.55
CA LYS A 215 7.62 24.33 -6.43
C LYS A 215 8.84 24.90 -5.68
N VAL A 216 9.46 24.08 -4.83
CA VAL A 216 10.67 24.36 -4.07
C VAL A 216 11.60 23.14 -4.06
N MET A 217 12.92 23.37 -4.11
CA MET A 217 13.91 22.29 -4.05
C MET A 217 14.44 22.15 -2.63
N LEU A 218 14.06 21.10 -1.91
CA LEU A 218 14.59 20.78 -0.58
C LEU A 218 15.67 19.71 -0.68
N THR A 219 16.49 19.53 0.36
CA THR A 219 17.46 18.44 0.47
C THR A 219 16.87 17.32 1.32
N LYS A 220 16.75 16.12 0.74
CA LYS A 220 16.31 14.87 1.39
C LYS A 220 17.54 14.19 2.02
N ILE A 221 17.51 14.03 3.34
CA ILE A 221 18.54 13.34 4.12
C ILE A 221 17.99 11.95 4.46
N VAL A 222 18.48 10.92 3.76
CA VAL A 222 18.08 9.53 3.95
C VAL A 222 18.98 8.88 4.99
N VAL A 223 18.39 8.18 5.96
CA VAL A 223 19.09 7.58 7.09
C VAL A 223 18.87 6.07 7.20
N ARG A 224 19.63 5.42 8.07
CA ARG A 224 19.64 3.97 8.27
C ARG A 224 18.33 3.45 8.87
N ASP A 225 17.84 4.11 9.93
CA ASP A 225 16.70 3.69 10.74
C ASP A 225 15.92 4.90 11.32
N PRO A 226 14.70 4.70 11.85
CA PRO A 226 13.84 5.80 12.32
C PRO A 226 14.38 6.56 13.55
N LEU A 227 15.21 5.94 14.39
CA LEU A 227 15.76 6.60 15.58
C LEU A 227 16.82 7.64 15.18
N VAL A 228 17.54 7.38 14.07
CA VAL A 228 18.51 8.33 13.50
C VAL A 228 17.84 9.62 13.04
N VAL A 229 16.59 9.57 12.50
CA VAL A 229 15.81 10.78 12.18
C VAL A 229 15.63 11.66 13.42
N ARG A 230 15.14 11.06 14.53
CA ARG A 230 14.94 11.76 15.80
C ARG A 230 16.25 12.34 16.35
N ARG A 231 17.37 11.62 16.20
CA ARG A 231 18.70 12.02 16.71
C ARG A 231 19.42 13.07 15.86
N LEU A 232 19.13 13.15 14.55
CA LEU A 232 19.80 14.08 13.63
C LEU A 232 19.01 15.36 13.36
N ARG A 233 17.67 15.32 13.35
CA ARG A 233 16.84 16.46 12.94
C ARG A 233 17.13 17.74 13.75
N ASP A 234 17.36 17.60 15.05
CA ASP A 234 17.55 18.71 15.99
C ASP A 234 18.93 19.39 15.82
N LYS A 235 19.82 18.86 14.95
CA LYS A 235 21.08 19.51 14.54
C LYS A 235 20.91 20.56 13.45
N TYR A 236 19.77 20.56 12.74
CA TYR A 236 19.54 21.43 11.60
C TYR A 236 18.65 22.61 12.00
N PRO A 237 18.92 23.85 11.54
CA PRO A 237 18.16 25.04 11.96
C PRO A 237 16.65 24.95 11.70
N LYS A 238 16.25 24.20 10.68
CA LYS A 238 14.85 23.90 10.37
C LYS A 238 14.76 22.57 9.63
N THR A 239 13.78 21.74 10.01
CA THR A 239 13.50 20.46 9.36
C THR A 239 12.01 20.33 9.01
N TRP A 240 11.72 19.54 7.98
CA TRP A 240 10.37 19.17 7.56
C TRP A 240 10.27 17.63 7.49
N GLU A 241 9.07 17.10 7.66
CA GLU A 241 8.74 15.65 7.67
C GLU A 241 9.42 14.83 8.82
N ALA A 242 10.39 15.41 9.54
CA ALA A 242 11.19 14.83 10.63
C ALA A 242 10.45 14.40 11.92
N ASN A 243 9.12 14.46 11.95
CA ASN A 243 8.28 14.00 13.08
C ASN A 243 7.17 13.04 12.64
N ILE A 244 7.21 12.56 11.39
CA ILE A 244 6.31 11.52 10.89
C ILE A 244 6.83 10.15 11.36
N LYS A 245 5.96 9.28 11.90
CA LYS A 245 6.34 7.88 12.20
C LYS A 245 6.71 7.16 10.91
N TYR A 246 7.80 6.38 10.91
CA TYR A 246 8.32 5.77 9.67
C TYR A 246 7.28 4.96 8.89
N HIS A 247 6.43 4.16 9.56
CA HIS A 247 5.38 3.41 8.88
C HIS A 247 4.34 4.32 8.20
N HIS A 248 4.01 5.48 8.76
CA HIS A 248 3.16 6.47 8.08
C HIS A 248 3.87 7.06 6.84
N ASN A 249 5.15 7.42 6.95
CA ASN A 249 5.91 7.93 5.81
C ASN A 249 6.02 6.89 4.67
N TYR A 250 6.26 5.62 5.02
CA TYR A 250 6.22 4.50 4.07
C TYR A 250 4.84 4.35 3.40
N ILE A 251 3.76 4.43 4.17
CA ILE A 251 2.38 4.39 3.67
C ILE A 251 2.11 5.55 2.70
N TYR A 252 2.55 6.77 3.02
CA TYR A 252 2.33 7.96 2.20
C TYR A 252 3.09 7.88 0.86
N ASP A 253 4.39 7.55 0.90
CA ASP A 253 5.24 7.53 -0.31
C ASP A 253 4.88 6.37 -1.25
N ASN A 254 4.38 5.25 -0.72
CA ASN A 254 3.85 4.12 -1.50
C ASN A 254 2.34 4.23 -1.80
N GLN A 255 1.66 5.29 -1.34
CA GLN A 255 0.23 5.55 -1.53
C GLN A 255 -0.67 4.37 -1.12
N LEU A 256 -0.37 3.77 0.03
CA LEU A 256 -1.14 2.65 0.58
C LEU A 256 -2.34 3.16 1.38
N THR A 257 -3.46 2.46 1.26
CA THR A 257 -4.68 2.70 2.06
C THR A 257 -4.96 1.45 2.89
N PRO A 258 -4.62 1.43 4.19
CA PRO A 258 -4.99 0.34 5.08
C PRO A 258 -6.52 0.12 5.08
N GLY A 259 -6.94 -1.14 5.15
CA GLY A 259 -8.32 -1.58 4.97
C GLY A 259 -8.68 -1.99 3.53
N MET A 260 -7.95 -1.54 2.51
CA MET A 260 -8.21 -1.89 1.10
C MET A 260 -7.52 -3.20 0.68
N LYS A 261 -8.10 -3.92 -0.30
CA LYS A 261 -7.51 -5.12 -0.89
C LYS A 261 -6.47 -4.76 -1.96
N TYR A 262 -5.32 -5.42 -1.94
CA TYR A 262 -4.20 -5.24 -2.87
C TYR A 262 -3.69 -6.58 -3.38
N ARG A 263 -3.15 -6.58 -4.60
CA ARG A 263 -2.17 -7.56 -5.08
C ARG A 263 -0.78 -7.07 -4.74
N VAL A 264 -0.10 -7.76 -3.83
CA VAL A 264 1.22 -7.40 -3.32
C VAL A 264 2.25 -8.34 -3.92
N LYS A 265 3.06 -7.84 -4.85
CA LYS A 265 4.01 -8.65 -5.65
C LYS A 265 5.39 -8.00 -5.66
N GLY A 266 6.31 -8.49 -4.83
CA GLY A 266 7.66 -7.92 -4.72
C GLY A 266 7.63 -6.47 -4.24
N SER A 267 7.97 -5.53 -5.13
CA SER A 267 7.96 -4.07 -4.85
C SER A 267 6.75 -3.34 -5.45
N ARG A 268 5.65 -4.05 -5.73
CA ARG A 268 4.40 -3.50 -6.29
C ARG A 268 3.23 -3.77 -5.36
N PHE A 269 2.39 -2.76 -5.22
CA PHE A 269 1.12 -2.78 -4.50
C PHE A 269 0.05 -2.30 -5.48
N ASP A 270 -0.55 -3.22 -6.24
CA ASP A 270 -1.62 -2.89 -7.19
C ASP A 270 -2.97 -3.06 -6.46
N PRO A 271 -3.75 -1.98 -6.24
CA PRO A 271 -5.03 -2.08 -5.54
C PRO A 271 -6.05 -2.90 -6.35
N ILE A 272 -6.85 -3.70 -5.67
CA ILE A 272 -7.92 -4.52 -6.24
C ILE A 272 -9.24 -3.83 -5.95
N VAL A 273 -9.85 -3.25 -6.98
CA VAL A 273 -11.09 -2.48 -6.90
C VAL A 273 -12.00 -2.97 -8.02
N ASN A 274 -13.11 -3.61 -7.65
CA ASN A 274 -14.08 -4.18 -8.60
C ASN A 274 -15.17 -3.17 -8.94
N ILE A 275 -14.77 -1.99 -9.44
CA ILE A 275 -15.65 -0.85 -9.74
C ILE A 275 -15.38 -0.38 -11.17
N ASP A 276 -16.44 -0.05 -11.90
CA ASP A 276 -16.34 0.67 -13.17
C ASP A 276 -15.95 2.14 -12.92
N MET A 277 -14.64 2.38 -12.86
CA MET A 277 -14.09 3.71 -12.55
C MET A 277 -14.28 4.74 -13.68
N ASP A 278 -14.69 4.32 -14.88
CA ASP A 278 -14.95 5.22 -15.99
C ASP A 278 -16.40 5.72 -15.93
N ARG A 279 -17.38 4.82 -15.69
CA ARG A 279 -18.77 5.22 -15.38
C ARG A 279 -18.85 6.09 -14.12
N VAL A 280 -18.11 5.75 -13.06
CA VAL A 280 -18.00 6.54 -11.83
C VAL A 280 -17.39 7.93 -12.09
N ARG A 281 -16.45 8.05 -13.03
CA ARG A 281 -15.89 9.36 -13.41
C ARG A 281 -16.94 10.24 -14.08
N GLU A 282 -17.79 9.67 -14.93
CA GLU A 282 -18.89 10.39 -15.58
C GLU A 282 -19.93 10.84 -14.54
N GLU A 283 -20.44 9.91 -13.72
CA GLU A 283 -21.42 10.17 -12.65
C GLU A 283 -20.94 11.26 -11.67
N ILE A 284 -19.71 11.15 -11.15
CA ILE A 284 -19.14 12.17 -10.24
C ILE A 284 -18.91 13.50 -10.97
N SER A 285 -18.58 13.50 -12.26
CA SER A 285 -18.38 14.74 -13.01
C SER A 285 -19.68 15.49 -13.28
N GLU A 286 -20.81 14.78 -13.43
CA GLU A 286 -22.14 15.37 -13.52
C GLU A 286 -22.60 15.92 -12.15
N ILE A 287 -22.54 15.09 -11.09
CA ILE A 287 -22.98 15.46 -9.74
C ILE A 287 -22.20 16.68 -9.19
N PHE A 288 -20.88 16.70 -9.41
CA PHE A 288 -19.99 17.78 -8.97
C PHE A 288 -19.59 18.71 -10.14
N SER A 289 -20.47 18.88 -11.13
CA SER A 289 -20.26 19.74 -12.30
C SER A 289 -20.07 21.22 -11.95
N GLY A 290 -20.79 21.73 -10.95
CA GLY A 290 -20.68 23.10 -10.46
C GLY A 290 -19.45 23.39 -9.58
N GLU A 291 -18.72 22.36 -9.15
CA GLU A 291 -17.58 22.50 -8.23
C GLU A 291 -16.25 22.76 -8.97
N PRO A 292 -15.20 23.21 -8.26
CA PRO A 292 -13.83 23.23 -8.79
C PRO A 292 -13.32 21.83 -9.18
N GLU A 293 -12.47 21.78 -10.20
CA GLU A 293 -11.88 20.54 -10.72
C GLU A 293 -11.24 19.65 -9.65
N TYR A 294 -10.49 20.22 -8.71
CA TYR A 294 -9.83 19.46 -7.64
C TYR A 294 -10.83 18.73 -6.70
N VAL A 295 -12.08 19.20 -6.61
CA VAL A 295 -13.14 18.54 -5.84
C VAL A 295 -13.60 17.28 -6.58
N ARG A 296 -13.84 17.37 -7.90
CA ARG A 296 -14.12 16.20 -8.76
C ARG A 296 -12.99 15.18 -8.72
N GLU A 297 -11.75 15.61 -8.91
CA GLU A 297 -10.56 14.74 -8.82
C GLU A 297 -10.48 14.02 -7.47
N THR A 298 -10.72 14.74 -6.37
CA THR A 298 -10.69 14.17 -5.01
C THR A 298 -11.82 13.18 -4.79
N ALA A 299 -13.04 13.50 -5.23
CA ALA A 299 -14.19 12.60 -5.14
C ALA A 299 -13.96 11.30 -5.92
N ILE A 300 -13.52 11.37 -7.18
CA ILE A 300 -13.18 10.19 -8.00
C ILE A 300 -12.07 9.35 -7.34
N LYS A 301 -11.06 10.01 -6.76
CA LYS A 301 -9.95 9.34 -6.06
C LYS A 301 -10.38 8.65 -4.77
N TRP A 302 -11.36 9.20 -4.05
CA TRP A 302 -11.81 8.66 -2.76
C TRP A 302 -12.95 7.64 -2.90
N TYR A 303 -13.73 7.69 -3.99
CA TYR A 303 -14.87 6.80 -4.23
C TYR A 303 -14.57 5.30 -4.00
N PRO A 304 -13.44 4.73 -4.44
CA PRO A 304 -13.10 3.34 -4.15
C PRO A 304 -13.04 2.98 -2.66
N ILE A 305 -12.76 3.94 -1.78
CA ILE A 305 -12.63 3.72 -0.33
C ILE A 305 -14.01 3.56 0.33
N PHE A 306 -15.07 4.12 -0.27
CA PHE A 306 -16.44 4.03 0.23
C PHE A 306 -17.18 2.78 -0.28
N GLU A 307 -16.93 2.38 -1.52
CA GLU A 307 -17.59 1.22 -2.16
C GLU A 307 -16.84 -0.11 -1.99
N ALA A 308 -15.55 -0.10 -1.61
CA ALA A 308 -14.83 -1.34 -1.38
C ALA A 308 -15.37 -2.10 -0.15
N PRO A 309 -15.69 -3.41 -0.26
CA PRO A 309 -16.20 -4.17 0.87
C PRO A 309 -15.12 -4.32 1.96
N PRO A 310 -15.47 -4.13 3.25
CA PRO A 310 -14.53 -4.32 4.34
C PRO A 310 -14.20 -5.82 4.54
N PRO A 311 -12.97 -6.16 4.97
CA PRO A 311 -12.55 -7.55 5.17
C PRO A 311 -13.39 -8.29 6.22
N ARG A 312 -13.72 -9.55 5.95
CA ARG A 312 -14.39 -10.45 6.92
C ARG A 312 -13.38 -11.01 7.92
N VAL A 313 -12.94 -10.15 8.85
CA VAL A 313 -11.93 -10.48 9.87
C VAL A 313 -12.53 -11.36 10.98
N LYS A 314 -11.93 -12.55 11.20
CA LYS A 314 -12.20 -13.37 12.39
C LYS A 314 -11.75 -12.61 13.64
N ARG A 315 -12.65 -12.44 14.61
CA ARG A 315 -12.42 -11.65 15.82
C ARG A 315 -13.05 -12.30 17.04
N ALA A 316 -12.40 -12.16 18.19
CA ALA A 316 -12.91 -12.53 19.50
C ALA A 316 -12.76 -11.33 20.44
N SER A 317 -13.69 -11.18 21.38
CA SER A 317 -13.53 -10.27 22.51
C SER A 317 -13.03 -11.08 23.71
N LEU A 318 -12.08 -10.54 24.45
CA LEU A 318 -11.53 -11.12 25.67
C LEU A 318 -11.68 -10.09 26.80
N ASP A 319 -12.03 -10.59 27.97
CA ASP A 319 -12.18 -9.84 29.22
C ASP A 319 -11.53 -10.68 30.33
N ILE A 320 -10.91 -10.03 31.33
CA ILE A 320 -10.17 -10.72 32.39
C ILE A 320 -10.38 -10.07 33.76
N GLU A 321 -10.55 -10.90 34.78
CA GLU A 321 -10.55 -10.53 36.20
C GLU A 321 -9.23 -10.98 36.84
N VAL A 322 -8.75 -10.26 37.86
CA VAL A 322 -7.40 -10.40 38.46
C VAL A 322 -7.44 -10.39 39.99
#